data_AF-A0A6I7R044-F1
#
_entry.id   AF-A0A6I7R044-F1
#
_cell.length_a   1.000
_cell.length_b   1.000
_cell.length_c   1.000
_cell.angle_alpha   90.00
_cell.angle_beta   90.00
_cell.angle_gamma   90.00
#
_symmetry.space_group_name_H-M   'P 1'
#
loop_
_entity.id
_entity.type
_entity.pdbx_description
1 polymer ?
#
loop_
_entity_poly.entity_id
_entity_poly.type
_entity_poly.pdbx_seq_one_letter_code
_entity_poly.pdbx_strand_id
1 'polypeptide(L)'
;MESTYREMLYETVNNLSKLREDIFETTLNLAMSNELKEINDVFEEGDVYHFELEHLKGGSDVNVIKLLDIIEHIDSTTESLININALDTEVD
;
A
#
# COMPACT_ATOMS: atom_id res chain seq x y z
N MET A 1 -7.69 28.98 -11.76
CA MET A 1 -6.99 29.38 -10.53
C MET A 1 -5.81 28.44 -10.43
N GLU A 2 -4.59 28.95 -10.30
CA GLU A 2 -3.40 28.09 -10.17
C GLU A 2 -3.40 27.50 -8.75
N SER A 3 -3.25 26.19 -8.62
CA SER A 3 -3.20 25.53 -7.31
C SER A 3 -2.01 26.06 -6.52
N THR A 4 -2.21 26.37 -5.24
CA THR A 4 -1.11 26.73 -4.36
C THR A 4 -0.18 25.54 -4.16
N TYR A 5 1.09 25.79 -3.87
CA TYR A 5 2.04 24.73 -3.52
C TYR A 5 1.52 23.82 -2.40
N ARG A 6 0.81 24.39 -1.43
CA ARG A 6 0.22 23.63 -0.31
C ARG A 6 -0.90 22.69 -0.78
N GLU A 7 -1.76 23.12 -1.68
CA GLU A 7 -2.79 22.25 -2.28
C GLU A 7 -2.15 21.10 -3.07
N MET A 8 -1.07 21.38 -3.81
CA MET A 8 -0.33 20.34 -4.54
C MET A 8 0.33 19.32 -3.60
N LEU A 9 0.77 19.74 -2.41
CA LEU A 9 1.29 18.81 -1.39
C LEU A 9 0.21 17.84 -0.89
N TYR A 10 -1.00 18.35 -0.61
CA TYR A 10 -2.14 17.48 -0.22
C TYR A 10 -2.51 16.51 -1.35
N GLU A 11 -2.58 16.99 -2.59
CA GLU A 11 -2.86 16.14 -3.74
C GLU A 11 -1.78 15.05 -3.91
N THR A 12 -0.51 15.42 -3.70
CA THR A 12 0.61 14.47 -3.78
C THR A 12 0.50 13.39 -2.70
N VAL A 13 0.23 13.77 -1.45
CA VAL A 13 0.05 12.81 -0.35
C VAL A 13 -1.12 11.87 -0.64
N ASN A 14 -2.26 12.39 -1.08
CA ASN A 14 -3.41 11.56 -1.44
C ASN A 14 -3.12 10.59 -2.59
N ASN A 15 -2.31 11.01 -3.56
CA ASN A 15 -1.91 10.14 -4.67
C ASN A 15 -0.94 9.06 -4.22
N LEU A 16 -0.05 9.35 -3.26
CA LEU A 16 0.83 8.35 -2.67
C LEU A 16 0.04 7.28 -1.90
N SER A 17 -0.98 7.67 -1.12
CA SER A 17 -1.86 6.72 -0.44
C SER A 17 -2.59 5.79 -1.42
N LYS A 18 -3.16 6.33 -2.50
CA LYS A 18 -3.80 5.50 -3.54
C LYS A 18 -2.82 4.56 -4.23
N LEU A 19 -1.64 5.07 -4.59
CA LEU A 19 -0.60 4.25 -5.21
C LEU A 19 -0.17 3.10 -4.28
N ARG A 20 -0.08 3.38 -2.98
CA ARG A 20 0.22 2.37 -1.95
C ARG A 20 -0.84 1.28 -1.90
N GLU A 21 -2.13 1.63 -1.92
CA GLU A 21 -3.24 0.67 -1.99
C GLU A 21 -3.21 -0.18 -3.25
N ASP A 22 -3.03 0.44 -4.43
CA ASP A 22 -2.96 -0.27 -5.72
C ASP A 22 -1.79 -1.28 -5.76
N ILE A 23 -0.62 -0.87 -5.25
CA ILE A 23 0.54 -1.75 -5.16
C ILE A 23 0.28 -2.88 -4.16
N PHE A 24 -0.34 -2.59 -3.02
CA PHE A 24 -0.68 -3.62 -2.03
C PHE A 24 -1.63 -4.66 -2.61
N GLU A 25 -2.72 -4.25 -3.29
CA GLU A 25 -3.68 -5.17 -3.90
C GLU A 25 -3.02 -6.07 -4.94
N THR A 26 -2.22 -5.49 -5.84
CA THR A 26 -1.51 -6.27 -6.87
C THR A 26 -0.44 -7.19 -6.27
N THR A 27 0.21 -6.78 -5.18
CA THR A 27 1.18 -7.61 -4.44
C THR A 27 0.50 -8.79 -3.76
N LEU A 28 -0.65 -8.56 -3.11
CA LEU A 28 -1.46 -9.60 -2.49
C LEU A 28 -1.91 -10.62 -3.54
N ASN A 29 -2.44 -10.15 -4.67
CA ASN A 29 -2.86 -11.04 -5.77
C ASN A 29 -1.70 -11.87 -6.32
N LEU A 30 -0.49 -11.28 -6.43
CA LEU A 30 0.70 -12.01 -6.82
C LEU A 30 1.05 -13.12 -5.82
N ALA A 31 1.04 -12.81 -4.52
CA ALA A 31 1.28 -13.79 -3.47
C ALA A 31 0.22 -14.91 -3.48
N MET A 32 -1.06 -14.57 -3.64
CA MET A 32 -2.18 -15.51 -3.74
C MET A 32 -2.11 -16.42 -4.98
N SER A 33 -1.47 -15.96 -6.06
CA SER A 33 -1.26 -16.78 -7.26
C SER A 33 -0.13 -17.82 -7.11
N ASN A 34 0.70 -17.69 -6.07
CA ASN A 34 1.90 -18.49 -5.86
C ASN A 34 1.99 -19.03 -4.43
N GLU A 35 2.64 -18.32 -3.51
CA GLU A 35 2.93 -18.81 -2.15
C GLU A 35 1.69 -18.99 -1.27
N LEU A 36 0.67 -18.17 -1.46
CA LEU A 36 -0.58 -18.21 -0.70
C LEU A 36 -1.71 -18.89 -1.49
N LYS A 37 -1.39 -19.64 -2.53
CA LYS A 37 -2.39 -20.29 -3.38
C LYS A 37 -3.31 -21.23 -2.60
N GLU A 38 -2.78 -21.94 -1.62
CA GLU A 38 -3.59 -22.80 -0.76
C GLU A 38 -4.59 -22.01 0.08
N ILE A 39 -4.29 -20.75 0.42
CA ILE A 39 -5.24 -19.85 1.09
C ILE A 39 -6.27 -19.34 0.08
N ASN A 40 -5.83 -18.99 -1.13
CA ASN A 40 -6.71 -18.56 -2.22
C ASN A 40 -7.79 -19.61 -2.56
N ASP A 41 -7.42 -20.88 -2.54
CA ASP A 41 -8.32 -21.99 -2.86
C ASP A 41 -9.34 -22.29 -1.74
N VAL A 42 -9.18 -21.68 -0.55
CA VAL A 42 -10.08 -21.85 0.61
C VAL A 42 -11.13 -20.73 0.70
N PHE A 43 -10.88 -19.58 0.09
CA PHE A 43 -11.87 -18.48 0.07
C PHE A 43 -13.06 -18.83 -0.82
N GLU A 44 -14.26 -18.69 -0.27
CA GLU A 44 -15.52 -18.82 -1.02
C GLU A 44 -16.01 -17.45 -1.52
N GLU A 45 -16.84 -17.46 -2.56
CA GLU A 45 -17.46 -16.24 -3.07
C GLU A 45 -18.33 -15.60 -1.98
N GLY A 46 -17.94 -14.39 -1.54
CA GLY A 46 -18.62 -13.67 -0.46
C GLY A 46 -17.81 -13.57 0.84
N ASP A 47 -16.66 -14.26 0.93
CA ASP A 47 -15.75 -14.09 2.05
C ASP A 47 -15.13 -12.69 2.05
N VAL A 48 -15.15 -12.05 3.23
CA VAL A 48 -14.48 -10.77 3.48
C VAL A 48 -13.32 -11.02 4.42
N TYR A 49 -12.11 -10.79 3.93
CA TYR A 49 -10.90 -10.86 4.74
C TYR A 49 -10.10 -9.57 4.60
N HIS A 50 -9.73 -9.00 5.73
CA HIS A 50 -8.86 -7.83 5.75
C HIS A 50 -7.40 -8.28 5.75
N PHE A 51 -6.72 -8.06 4.62
CA PHE A 51 -5.29 -8.34 4.53
C PHE A 51 -4.50 -7.14 5.02
N GLU A 52 -3.59 -7.39 5.95
CA GLU A 52 -2.58 -6.44 6.37
C GLU A 52 -1.24 -6.77 5.74
N LEU A 53 -0.36 -5.76 5.66
CA LEU A 53 0.96 -5.89 5.07
C LEU A 53 1.79 -6.97 5.78
N GLU A 54 1.58 -7.15 7.10
CA GLU A 54 2.20 -8.18 7.92
C GLU A 54 1.88 -9.62 7.44
N HIS A 55 0.72 -9.86 6.82
CA HIS A 55 0.38 -11.18 6.27
C HIS A 55 1.29 -11.59 5.10
N LEU A 56 1.93 -10.62 4.45
CA LEU A 56 2.89 -10.86 3.37
C LEU A 56 4.34 -10.87 3.90
N LYS A 57 4.58 -10.33 5.10
CA LYS A 57 5.91 -10.30 5.72
C LYS A 57 6.27 -11.71 6.23
N GLY A 58 7.15 -12.39 5.50
CA GLY A 58 7.62 -13.74 5.85
C GLY A 58 7.56 -14.74 4.69
N GLY A 59 7.01 -14.34 3.54
CA GLY A 59 7.11 -15.09 2.29
C GLY A 59 8.54 -15.21 1.77
N SER A 60 8.75 -16.08 0.80
CA SER A 60 10.03 -16.31 0.13
C SER A 60 10.07 -15.79 -1.31
N ASP A 61 8.94 -15.32 -1.83
CA ASP A 61 8.85 -14.76 -3.18
C ASP A 61 9.57 -13.40 -3.22
N VAL A 62 10.71 -13.40 -3.90
CA VAL A 62 11.57 -12.22 -4.05
C VAL A 62 10.83 -11.05 -4.72
N ASN A 63 9.84 -11.31 -5.58
CA ASN A 63 9.07 -10.26 -6.22
C ASN A 63 8.11 -9.61 -5.22
N VAL A 64 7.42 -10.42 -4.41
CA VAL A 64 6.55 -9.93 -3.33
C VAL A 64 7.36 -9.10 -2.35
N ILE A 65 8.50 -9.60 -1.88
CA ILE A 65 9.40 -8.87 -0.96
C ILE A 65 9.78 -7.50 -1.52
N LYS A 66 10.16 -7.41 -2.80
CA LYS A 66 10.51 -6.14 -3.44
C LYS A 66 9.35 -5.14 -3.51
N LEU A 67 8.12 -5.63 -3.68
CA LEU A 67 6.94 -4.78 -3.71
C LEU A 67 6.59 -4.30 -2.30
N LEU A 68 6.78 -5.14 -1.27
CA LEU A 68 6.65 -4.71 0.13
C LEU A 68 7.65 -3.61 0.47
N ASP A 69 8.91 -3.74 0.03
CA ASP A 69 9.92 -2.69 0.21
C ASP A 69 9.48 -1.35 -0.42
N ILE A 70 8.84 -1.40 -1.60
CA ILE A 70 8.29 -0.20 -2.26
C ILE A 70 7.17 0.41 -1.42
N ILE A 71 6.25 -0.41 -0.90
CA ILE A 71 5.16 0.10 -0.06
C ILE A 71 5.72 0.77 1.20
N GLU A 72 6.69 0.17 1.89
CA GLU A 72 7.33 0.77 3.06
C GLU A 72 8.04 2.09 2.73
N HIS A 73 8.64 2.19 1.53
CA HIS A 73 9.22 3.45 1.05
C HIS A 73 8.16 4.51 0.74
N ILE A 74 7.00 4.14 0.20
CA ILE A 74 5.88 5.07 -0.01
C ILE A 74 5.35 5.56 1.34
N ASP A 75 5.11 4.66 2.29
CA ASP A 75 4.58 4.99 3.62
C ASP A 75 5.52 5.98 4.34
N SER A 76 6.81 5.65 4.42
CA SER A 76 7.82 6.53 5.05
C SER A 76 8.01 7.88 4.35
N THR A 77 7.93 7.91 3.01
CA THR A 77 8.00 9.16 2.25
C THR A 77 6.76 10.02 2.49
N THR A 78 5.59 9.41 2.52
CA THR A 78 4.29 10.09 2.75
C THR A 78 4.27 10.71 4.14
N GLU A 79 4.65 9.95 5.18
CA GLU A 79 4.76 10.44 6.55
C GLU A 79 5.75 11.62 6.64
N SER A 80 6.90 11.52 5.98
CA SER A 80 7.90 12.59 5.93
C SER A 80 7.34 13.87 5.28
N LEU A 81 6.62 13.76 4.17
CA LEU A 81 5.99 14.90 3.50
C LEU A 81 4.95 15.58 4.38
N ILE A 82 4.14 14.80 5.09
CA ILE A 82 3.13 15.32 6.03
C ILE A 82 3.81 16.07 7.17
N ASN A 83 4.81 15.46 7.80
CA ASN A 83 5.52 16.01 8.95
C ASN A 83 6.29 17.28 8.62
N ILE A 84 7.07 17.29 7.52
CA ILE A 84 7.88 18.45 7.12
C ILE A 84 7.00 19.67 6.80
N ASN A 85 5.79 19.45 6.26
CA ASN A 85 4.91 20.51 5.80
C ASN A 85 3.75 20.82 6.77
N ALA A 86 3.70 20.13 7.93
CA ALA A 86 2.61 20.19 8.90
C ALA A 86 1.24 20.12 8.20
N LEU A 87 1.06 19.08 7.39
CA LEU A 87 -0.23 18.84 6.73
C LEU A 87 -1.19 18.24 7.75
N ASP A 88 -2.38 18.81 7.83
CA ASP A 88 -3.48 18.25 8.61
C ASP A 88 -4.22 17.22 7.74
N THR A 89 -3.77 15.97 7.80
CA THR A 89 -4.29 14.85 7.03
C THR A 89 -4.20 13.60 7.89
N GLU A 90 -5.25 12.80 7.91
CA GLU A 90 -5.22 11.46 8.51
C GLU A 90 -4.50 10.54 7.52
N VAL A 91 -3.56 9.74 8.02
CA VAL A 91 -2.96 8.62 7.28
C VAL A 91 -3.59 7.37 7.87
N ASP A 92 -4.41 6.68 7.07
CA ASP A 92 -4.97 5.36 7.41
C ASP A 92 -3.88 4.28 7.35
#